data_AF-A0ABD2V8E9-F1
#
_entry.id   AF-A0ABD2V8E9-F1
#
_cell.length_a   1.000
_cell.length_b   1.000
_cell.length_c   1.000
_cell.angle_alpha   90.00
_cell.angle_beta   90.00
_cell.angle_gamma   90.00
#
_symmetry.space_group_name_H-M   'P 1'
#
loop_
_entity.id
_entity.type
_entity.pdbx_description
1 polymer ?
#
loop_
_entity_poly.entity_id
_entity_poly.type
_entity_poly.pdbx_seq_one_letter_code
_entity_poly.pdbx_strand_id
1 'polypeptide(L)'
;MSVMVNRLSGPIPNYLGNMTTLLYMSLENNMFDGTIPKELGNMVNLQNLTLSFNNLTGRLPKEINKLTKLLELRLSGNNFTGIFPSFENLKNLTALEILASGFEGPVPPSISVLTEMKELRISDLTGSASKFPPLENMTGLTKLMLRSCNLSGKIPSYIANMPQLKILDLSFNRLEGPIPDMERLEKLKNLYLTSNRLTGPIQEWIENRNSEYVIDLSYNNFNESSVPTTCPETLNLFKSYNSTKKSELGKCLSSNDCSKNWYSVHINCGGESVTIGDTTYEADEDSAGAAKFVYLKESWGSSNTGDFWDRPIALNEYKATNVSSIKGHNSELYTTARLSALSLTYYGRCLANGNYTVTLHFAEIVIRDNRSFQSLGKRMFDVYIQGERKLKDFDIRTTAGGVDKALTRKFNASVEDGILEVRFQYAGKGTTAVPRRGSYGPLVSAISFEASNTTITLWFTY
;
A
#
# COMPACT_ATOMS: atom_id res chain seq x y z
N MET A 1 14.10 5.50 27.05
CA MET A 1 15.09 4.61 26.42
C MET A 1 14.74 4.46 24.96
N SER A 2 15.68 4.76 24.06
CA SER A 2 15.49 4.55 22.62
C SER A 2 16.79 3.99 22.05
N VAL A 3 16.69 2.87 21.35
CA VAL A 3 17.80 2.24 20.60
C VAL A 3 17.37 1.96 19.15
N MET A 4 16.52 2.83 18.61
CA MET A 4 15.93 2.64 17.29
C MET A 4 16.96 2.56 16.17
N VAL A 5 16.67 1.79 15.13
CA VAL A 5 17.45 1.74 13.88
C VAL A 5 18.88 1.26 14.13
N ASN A 6 19.00 0.04 14.62
CA ASN A 6 20.29 -0.63 14.84
C ASN A 6 20.23 -2.09 14.36
N ARG A 7 21.32 -2.81 14.59
CA ARG A 7 21.41 -4.27 14.36
C ARG A 7 21.43 -5.03 15.69
N LEU A 8 20.72 -4.54 16.71
CA LEU A 8 20.60 -5.28 17.97
C LEU A 8 19.75 -6.53 17.75
N SER A 9 20.20 -7.67 18.26
CA SER A 9 19.60 -8.98 18.02
C SER A 9 19.48 -9.81 19.29
N GLY A 10 18.81 -10.96 19.19
CA GLY A 10 18.48 -11.82 20.33
C GLY A 10 17.18 -11.39 21.01
N PRO A 11 16.79 -12.08 22.10
CA PRO A 11 15.54 -11.82 22.77
C PRO A 11 15.55 -10.49 23.53
N ILE A 12 14.38 -9.85 23.65
CA ILE A 12 14.22 -8.71 24.56
C ILE A 12 14.48 -9.22 25.99
N PRO A 13 15.46 -8.65 26.73
CA PRO A 13 15.76 -9.13 28.06
C PRO A 13 14.66 -8.83 29.07
N ASN A 14 14.25 -9.83 29.87
CA ASN A 14 13.17 -9.70 30.84
C ASN A 14 13.45 -8.67 31.94
N TYR A 15 14.72 -8.47 32.32
CA TYR A 15 15.13 -7.51 33.34
C TYR A 15 14.85 -6.05 32.97
N LEU A 16 14.55 -5.75 31.70
CA LEU A 16 14.06 -4.42 31.30
C LEU A 16 12.75 -4.07 32.02
N GLY A 17 11.95 -5.07 32.42
CA GLY A 17 10.76 -4.90 33.24
C GLY A 17 11.03 -4.26 34.62
N ASN A 18 12.27 -4.25 35.10
CA ASN A 18 12.64 -3.61 36.38
C ASN A 18 12.79 -2.09 36.26
N MET A 19 12.76 -1.52 35.06
CA MET A 19 12.88 -0.08 34.82
C MET A 19 11.52 0.63 35.01
N THR A 20 10.94 0.54 36.21
CA THR A 20 9.56 0.99 36.51
C THR A 20 9.34 2.50 36.41
N THR A 21 10.41 3.30 36.38
CA THR A 21 10.35 4.76 36.20
C THR A 21 10.33 5.19 34.73
N LEU A 22 10.52 4.27 33.79
CA LEU A 22 10.64 4.59 32.37
C LEU A 22 9.29 5.04 31.79
N LEU A 23 9.29 6.17 31.07
CA LEU A 23 8.10 6.71 30.41
C LEU A 23 8.05 6.36 28.92
N TYR A 24 9.20 6.24 28.27
CA TYR A 24 9.30 6.01 26.82
C TYR A 24 10.26 4.86 26.54
N MET A 25 9.81 3.86 25.78
CA MET A 25 10.62 2.76 25.29
C MET A 25 10.43 2.58 23.78
N SER A 26 11.51 2.71 23.02
CA SER A 26 11.54 2.37 21.60
C SER A 26 12.69 1.42 21.27
N LEU A 27 12.33 0.25 20.76
CA LEU A 27 13.23 -0.77 20.21
C LEU A 27 13.07 -0.91 18.68
N GLU A 28 12.44 0.08 18.05
CA GLU A 28 12.03 0.05 16.64
C GLU A 28 13.18 -0.23 15.67
N ASN A 29 12.92 -0.94 14.57
CA ASN A 29 13.89 -1.19 13.49
C ASN A 29 15.20 -1.82 14.02
N ASN A 30 15.07 -2.99 14.63
CA ASN A 30 16.18 -3.81 15.09
C ASN A 30 15.98 -5.27 14.59
N MET A 31 16.71 -6.21 15.17
CA MET A 31 16.62 -7.64 14.89
C MET A 31 16.26 -8.43 16.16
N PHE A 32 15.56 -7.81 17.12
CA PHE A 32 15.12 -8.52 18.32
C PHE A 32 14.19 -9.66 17.94
N ASP A 33 14.38 -10.84 18.53
CA ASP A 33 13.64 -12.07 18.23
C ASP A 33 12.99 -12.68 19.48
N GLY A 34 12.38 -13.86 19.33
CA GLY A 34 11.68 -14.53 20.43
C GLY A 34 10.39 -13.83 20.83
N THR A 35 9.90 -14.10 22.05
CA THR A 35 8.64 -13.54 22.57
C THR A 35 8.86 -12.25 23.34
N ILE A 36 7.85 -11.37 23.39
CA ILE A 36 7.85 -10.24 24.32
C ILE A 36 7.81 -10.78 25.77
N PRO A 37 8.75 -10.40 26.66
CA PRO A 37 8.71 -10.80 28.06
C PRO A 37 7.49 -10.23 28.78
N LYS A 38 6.80 -11.06 29.56
CA LYS A 38 5.66 -10.63 30.39
C LYS A 38 6.06 -9.57 31.43
N GLU A 39 7.33 -9.56 31.82
CA GLU A 39 7.92 -8.62 32.77
C GLU A 39 7.86 -7.17 32.30
N LEU A 40 7.75 -6.91 30.99
CA LEU A 40 7.51 -5.54 30.49
C LEU A 40 6.19 -4.95 31.03
N GLY A 41 5.22 -5.79 31.42
CA GLY A 41 4.01 -5.34 32.10
C GLY A 41 4.23 -4.76 33.50
N ASN A 42 5.44 -4.84 34.07
CA ASN A 42 5.80 -4.22 35.35
C ASN A 42 6.15 -2.72 35.20
N MET A 43 6.36 -2.24 33.97
CA MET A 43 6.75 -0.86 33.68
C MET A 43 5.54 0.08 33.71
N VAL A 44 4.78 0.08 34.80
CA VAL A 44 3.45 0.73 34.93
C VAL A 44 3.41 2.24 34.69
N ASN A 45 4.55 2.91 34.63
CA ASN A 45 4.65 4.34 34.27
C ASN A 45 4.84 4.59 32.77
N LEU A 46 4.98 3.55 31.96
CA LEU A 46 5.24 3.67 30.54
C LEU A 46 4.06 4.33 29.82
N GLN A 47 4.39 5.33 29.01
CA GLN A 47 3.46 6.10 28.19
C GLN A 47 3.59 5.73 26.71
N ASN A 48 4.78 5.40 26.23
CA ASN A 48 4.98 4.97 24.84
C ASN A 48 5.81 3.70 24.77
N LEU A 49 5.29 2.71 24.03
CA LEU A 49 5.96 1.45 23.75
C LEU A 49 5.98 1.20 22.23
N THR A 50 7.17 1.25 21.64
CA THR A 50 7.39 0.97 20.22
C THR A 50 8.30 -0.24 20.07
N LEU A 51 7.75 -1.33 19.53
CA LEU A 51 8.46 -2.57 19.24
C LEU A 51 8.45 -2.91 17.74
N SER A 52 8.01 -1.98 16.90
CA SER A 52 7.82 -2.22 15.46
C SER A 52 9.11 -2.59 14.72
N PHE A 53 8.98 -3.34 13.63
CA PHE A 53 10.04 -3.73 12.72
C PHE A 53 11.18 -4.47 13.42
N ASN A 54 10.80 -5.55 14.11
CA ASN A 54 11.69 -6.54 14.71
C ASN A 54 11.29 -7.94 14.21
N ASN A 55 11.92 -8.99 14.73
CA ASN A 55 11.61 -10.37 14.44
C ASN A 55 10.84 -11.04 15.60
N LEU A 56 10.04 -10.27 16.35
CA LEU A 56 9.32 -10.78 17.53
C LEU A 56 8.23 -11.77 17.11
N THR A 57 8.03 -12.79 17.94
CA THR A 57 7.15 -13.94 17.69
C THR A 57 6.24 -14.24 18.88
N GLY A 58 5.38 -15.24 18.74
CA GLY A 58 4.49 -15.70 19.80
C GLY A 58 3.28 -14.78 20.00
N ARG A 59 2.57 -14.97 21.10
CA ARG A 59 1.40 -14.13 21.45
C ARG A 59 1.85 -12.85 22.17
N LEU A 60 1.09 -11.77 22.02
CA LEU A 60 1.27 -10.58 22.86
C LEU A 60 0.93 -10.94 24.32
N PRO A 61 1.84 -10.73 25.30
CA PRO A 61 1.56 -11.02 26.70
C PRO A 61 0.39 -10.20 27.22
N LYS A 62 -0.54 -10.86 27.93
CA LYS A 62 -1.70 -10.18 28.55
C LYS A 62 -1.27 -9.10 29.55
N GLU A 63 -0.08 -9.23 30.12
CA GLU A 63 0.51 -8.29 31.07
C GLU A 63 0.72 -6.89 30.49
N ILE A 64 0.74 -6.71 29.16
CA ILE A 64 0.74 -5.39 28.52
C ILE A 64 -0.50 -4.56 28.95
N ASN A 65 -1.63 -5.21 29.25
CA ASN A 65 -2.82 -4.53 29.78
C ASN A 65 -2.63 -3.93 31.19
N LYS A 66 -1.51 -4.18 31.87
CA LYS A 66 -1.16 -3.52 33.15
C LYS A 66 -0.62 -2.10 32.95
N LEU A 67 -0.22 -1.74 31.73
CA LEU A 67 0.38 -0.45 31.39
C LEU A 67 -0.70 0.63 31.20
N THR A 68 -1.52 0.88 32.21
CA THR A 68 -2.71 1.73 32.11
C THR A 68 -2.43 3.21 31.79
N LYS A 69 -1.17 3.65 31.91
CA LYS A 69 -0.71 5.00 31.51
C LYS A 69 -0.28 5.09 30.04
N LEU A 70 -0.35 4.00 29.29
CA LEU A 70 0.10 3.96 27.90
C LEU A 70 -0.79 4.86 27.02
N LEU A 71 -0.14 5.76 26.29
CA LEU A 71 -0.71 6.70 25.33
C LEU A 71 -0.50 6.22 23.89
N GLU A 72 0.58 5.48 23.64
CA GLU A 72 0.96 5.00 22.31
C GLU A 72 1.55 3.58 22.36
N LEU A 73 1.02 2.71 21.50
CA LEU A 73 1.51 1.35 21.31
C LEU A 73 1.72 1.06 19.82
N ARG A 74 2.96 0.72 19.44
CA ARG A 74 3.30 0.33 18.06
C ARG A 74 3.99 -1.04 18.02
N LEU A 75 3.41 -1.95 17.24
CA LEU A 75 3.84 -3.36 17.15
C LEU A 75 4.07 -3.84 15.70
N SER A 76 3.94 -2.94 14.71
CA SER A 76 4.00 -3.23 13.27
C SER A 76 5.21 -4.04 12.83
N GLY A 77 5.08 -4.83 11.76
CA GLY A 77 6.23 -5.49 11.11
C GLY A 77 6.97 -6.47 12.02
N ASN A 78 6.22 -7.27 12.78
CA ASN A 78 6.71 -8.41 13.56
C ASN A 78 6.03 -9.71 13.09
N ASN A 79 6.37 -10.85 13.67
CA ASN A 79 5.85 -12.17 13.30
C ASN A 79 5.08 -12.82 14.47
N PHE A 80 4.17 -12.04 15.09
CA PHE A 80 3.31 -12.54 16.16
C PHE A 80 2.33 -13.60 15.65
N THR A 81 1.73 -14.32 16.59
CA THR A 81 0.80 -15.42 16.32
C THR A 81 -0.42 -15.34 17.24
N GLY A 82 -1.48 -16.05 16.86
CA GLY A 82 -2.73 -16.09 17.60
C GLY A 82 -3.63 -14.89 17.35
N ILE A 83 -4.76 -14.88 18.04
CA ILE A 83 -5.81 -13.88 17.88
C ILE A 83 -5.33 -12.47 18.26
N PHE A 84 -5.93 -11.47 17.60
CA PHE A 84 -5.72 -10.08 17.92
C PHE A 84 -6.05 -9.80 19.40
N PRO A 85 -5.12 -9.18 20.16
CA PRO A 85 -5.27 -9.01 21.60
C PRO A 85 -6.32 -7.95 21.98
N SER A 86 -6.91 -8.12 23.17
CA SER A 86 -7.73 -7.08 23.80
C SER A 86 -6.85 -6.03 24.47
N PHE A 87 -7.28 -4.76 24.41
CA PHE A 87 -6.61 -3.62 25.04
C PHE A 87 -7.51 -2.90 26.05
N GLU A 88 -8.50 -3.60 26.61
CA GLU A 88 -9.61 -3.03 27.40
C GLU A 88 -9.19 -2.15 28.59
N ASN A 89 -8.00 -2.40 29.15
CA ASN A 89 -7.46 -1.65 30.28
C ASN A 89 -6.63 -0.42 29.88
N LEU A 90 -6.29 -0.28 28.59
CA LEU A 90 -5.46 0.81 28.08
C LEU A 90 -6.31 2.02 27.68
N LYS A 91 -7.20 2.47 28.57
CA LYS A 91 -8.22 3.49 28.26
C LYS A 91 -7.66 4.86 27.85
N ASN A 92 -6.41 5.15 28.22
CA ASN A 92 -5.71 6.39 27.85
C ASN A 92 -5.03 6.32 26.47
N LEU A 93 -5.14 5.19 25.76
CA LEU A 93 -4.46 4.99 24.49
C LEU A 93 -5.02 5.94 23.43
N THR A 94 -4.15 6.77 22.87
CA THR A 94 -4.47 7.74 21.83
C THR A 94 -3.99 7.30 20.45
N ALA A 95 -3.00 6.40 20.40
CA ALA A 95 -2.46 5.86 19.16
C ALA A 95 -2.17 4.35 19.29
N LEU A 96 -2.73 3.57 18.36
CA LEU A 96 -2.47 2.14 18.24
C LEU A 96 -2.09 1.80 16.80
N GLU A 97 -0.90 1.22 16.61
CA GLU A 97 -0.40 0.81 15.30
C GLU A 97 0.03 -0.67 15.31
N ILE A 98 -0.67 -1.48 14.52
CA ILE A 98 -0.41 -2.91 14.32
C ILE A 98 -0.59 -3.24 12.84
N LEU A 99 0.47 -3.08 12.07
CA LEU A 99 0.48 -3.35 10.62
C LEU A 99 1.28 -4.61 10.33
N ALA A 100 0.76 -5.53 9.52
CA ALA A 100 1.47 -6.74 9.07
C ALA A 100 2.28 -7.44 10.16
N SER A 101 1.61 -7.71 11.28
CA SER A 101 2.25 -8.21 12.50
C SER A 101 1.97 -9.68 12.78
N GLY A 102 1.24 -10.37 11.89
CA GLY A 102 0.94 -11.81 11.97
C GLY A 102 -0.32 -12.20 12.77
N PHE A 103 -0.99 -11.25 13.43
CA PHE A 103 -2.19 -11.55 14.21
C PHE A 103 -3.36 -12.07 13.35
N GLU A 104 -4.12 -13.00 13.94
CA GLU A 104 -5.39 -13.49 13.40
C GLU A 104 -6.52 -12.55 13.82
N GLY A 105 -7.37 -12.18 12.86
CA GLY A 105 -8.60 -11.44 13.13
C GLY A 105 -9.67 -12.30 13.82
N PRO A 106 -10.78 -11.68 14.24
CA PRO A 106 -11.15 -10.27 14.02
C PRO A 106 -10.49 -9.31 15.00
N VAL A 107 -10.61 -8.00 14.71
CA VAL A 107 -10.44 -6.97 15.76
C VAL A 107 -11.55 -7.17 16.81
N PRO A 108 -11.22 -7.35 18.10
CA PRO A 108 -12.21 -7.68 19.12
C PRO A 108 -13.15 -6.49 19.42
N PRO A 109 -14.45 -6.72 19.69
CA PRO A 109 -15.40 -5.66 20.02
C PRO A 109 -15.01 -4.82 21.25
N SER A 110 -14.18 -5.37 22.15
CA SER A 110 -13.66 -4.65 23.31
C SER A 110 -12.83 -3.42 22.94
N ILE A 111 -12.39 -3.29 21.68
CA ILE A 111 -11.71 -2.08 21.21
C ILE A 111 -12.55 -0.80 21.38
N SER A 112 -13.88 -0.93 21.43
CA SER A 112 -14.84 0.16 21.63
C SER A 112 -14.66 0.95 22.93
N VAL A 113 -13.96 0.41 23.93
CA VAL A 113 -13.71 1.10 25.20
C VAL A 113 -12.58 2.14 25.12
N LEU A 114 -11.83 2.17 24.02
CA LEU A 114 -10.71 3.08 23.80
C LEU A 114 -11.20 4.44 23.28
N THR A 115 -11.93 5.18 24.10
CA THR A 115 -12.61 6.43 23.68
C THR A 115 -11.67 7.61 23.44
N GLU A 116 -10.44 7.57 23.98
CA GLU A 116 -9.40 8.59 23.79
C GLU A 116 -8.63 8.47 22.46
N MET A 117 -8.99 7.47 21.63
CA MET A 117 -8.27 7.13 20.40
C MET A 117 -8.30 8.28 19.38
N LYS A 118 -7.12 8.61 18.84
CA LYS A 118 -6.92 9.62 17.78
C LYS A 118 -6.39 8.99 16.49
N GLU A 119 -5.58 7.94 16.60
CA GLU A 119 -5.00 7.21 15.47
C GLU A 119 -5.13 5.71 15.71
N LEU A 120 -5.95 5.04 14.89
CA LEU A 120 -6.10 3.59 14.90
C LEU A 120 -5.66 3.02 13.56
N ARG A 121 -4.57 2.24 13.57
CA ARG A 121 -3.97 1.65 12.38
C ARG A 121 -3.82 0.15 12.56
N ILE A 122 -4.69 -0.61 11.92
CA ILE A 122 -4.64 -2.07 11.92
C ILE A 122 -4.61 -2.55 10.48
N SER A 123 -3.68 -3.44 10.16
CA SER A 123 -3.68 -4.06 8.84
C SER A 123 -3.18 -5.50 8.80
N ASP A 124 -3.53 -6.15 7.70
CA ASP A 124 -2.97 -7.44 7.27
C ASP A 124 -3.24 -8.55 8.32
N LEU A 125 -4.49 -8.57 8.81
CA LEU A 125 -4.96 -9.63 9.71
C LEU A 125 -5.24 -10.90 8.91
N THR A 126 -4.81 -12.03 9.47
CA THR A 126 -5.14 -13.35 8.92
C THR A 126 -6.49 -13.85 9.46
N GLY A 127 -6.93 -15.03 9.05
CA GLY A 127 -8.18 -15.64 9.54
C GLY A 127 -9.39 -15.39 8.64
N SER A 128 -10.59 -15.64 9.18
CA SER A 128 -11.85 -15.57 8.46
C SER A 128 -12.39 -14.13 8.31
N ALA A 129 -13.40 -13.97 7.45
CA ALA A 129 -14.10 -12.69 7.33
C ALA A 129 -14.78 -12.28 8.65
N SER A 130 -14.80 -10.98 8.92
CA SER A 130 -15.43 -10.43 10.12
C SER A 130 -16.27 -9.20 9.82
N LYS A 131 -17.09 -8.77 10.79
CA LYS A 131 -17.80 -7.50 10.71
C LYS A 131 -16.87 -6.35 11.06
N PHE A 132 -17.29 -5.13 10.69
CA PHE A 132 -16.64 -3.89 11.07
C PHE A 132 -16.65 -3.77 12.62
N PRO A 133 -15.51 -3.45 13.27
CA PRO A 133 -15.46 -3.34 14.73
C PRO A 133 -16.25 -2.10 15.22
N PRO A 134 -16.89 -2.15 16.39
CA PRO A 134 -17.64 -1.01 16.92
C PRO A 134 -16.68 0.13 17.33
N LEU A 135 -16.71 1.23 16.57
CA LEU A 135 -15.84 2.41 16.80
C LEU A 135 -16.63 3.70 17.08
N GLU A 136 -17.96 3.61 17.21
CA GLU A 136 -18.87 4.75 17.37
C GLU A 136 -18.51 5.71 18.53
N ASN A 137 -17.94 5.16 19.61
CA ASN A 137 -17.54 5.95 20.79
C ASN A 137 -16.17 6.65 20.64
N MET A 138 -15.42 6.41 19.57
CA MET A 138 -14.13 7.06 19.30
C MET A 138 -14.31 8.41 18.60
N THR A 139 -15.05 9.32 19.22
CA THR A 139 -15.44 10.60 18.61
C THR A 139 -14.26 11.54 18.31
N GLY A 140 -13.12 11.32 18.97
CA GLY A 140 -11.86 12.02 18.74
C GLY A 140 -11.00 11.46 17.60
N LEU A 141 -11.42 10.38 16.92
CA LEU A 141 -10.61 9.69 15.93
C LEU A 141 -10.34 10.58 14.70
N THR A 142 -9.05 10.77 14.40
CA THR A 142 -8.60 11.59 13.28
C THR A 142 -8.08 10.75 12.11
N LYS A 143 -7.54 9.56 12.40
CA LYS A 143 -7.00 8.67 11.38
C LYS A 143 -7.43 7.24 11.67
N LEU A 144 -8.09 6.62 10.70
CA LEU A 144 -8.58 5.25 10.79
C LEU A 144 -8.07 4.44 9.59
N MET A 145 -7.27 3.41 9.87
CA MET A 145 -6.87 2.40 8.90
C MET A 145 -7.30 1.03 9.41
N LEU A 146 -8.14 0.36 8.63
CA LEU A 146 -8.52 -1.05 8.80
C LEU A 146 -8.31 -1.78 7.47
N ARG A 147 -7.07 -1.83 7.01
CA ARG A 147 -6.70 -2.34 5.68
C ARG A 147 -6.42 -3.84 5.71
N SER A 148 -6.88 -4.61 4.73
CA SER A 148 -6.58 -6.06 4.69
C SER A 148 -6.97 -6.78 5.99
N CYS A 149 -8.11 -6.40 6.59
CA CYS A 149 -8.59 -6.94 7.87
C CYS A 149 -9.68 -8.01 7.69
N ASN A 150 -9.92 -8.46 6.45
CA ASN A 150 -11.01 -9.35 6.07
C ASN A 150 -12.41 -8.83 6.49
N LEU A 151 -12.61 -7.50 6.55
CA LEU A 151 -13.91 -6.92 6.91
C LEU A 151 -14.95 -7.20 5.82
N SER A 152 -16.19 -7.46 6.24
CA SER A 152 -17.31 -7.81 5.37
C SER A 152 -18.60 -7.13 5.85
N GLY A 153 -19.59 -7.04 4.96
CA GLY A 153 -20.79 -6.26 5.17
C GLY A 153 -20.59 -4.79 4.82
N LYS A 154 -21.53 -3.94 5.23
CA LYS A 154 -21.52 -2.51 4.88
C LYS A 154 -20.54 -1.71 5.74
N ILE A 155 -20.07 -0.59 5.18
CA ILE A 155 -19.44 0.47 5.99
C ILE A 155 -20.51 1.03 6.94
N PRO A 156 -20.32 1.03 8.27
CA PRO A 156 -21.32 1.52 9.20
C PRO A 156 -21.62 3.01 9.02
N SER A 157 -22.88 3.40 9.17
CA SER A 157 -23.32 4.80 8.99
C SER A 157 -22.74 5.75 10.04
N TYR A 158 -22.36 5.26 11.23
CA TYR A 158 -21.72 6.12 12.24
C TYR A 158 -20.37 6.68 11.78
N ILE A 159 -19.71 6.07 10.78
CA ILE A 159 -18.46 6.62 10.21
C ILE A 159 -18.70 8.02 9.62
N ALA A 160 -19.87 8.25 9.01
CA ALA A 160 -20.28 9.56 8.51
C ALA A 160 -20.51 10.61 9.63
N ASN A 161 -20.57 10.19 10.88
CA ASN A 161 -20.76 11.04 12.06
C ASN A 161 -19.48 11.16 12.92
N MET A 162 -18.29 10.96 12.32
CA MET A 162 -17.00 11.14 12.99
C MET A 162 -16.33 12.45 12.55
N PRO A 163 -16.69 13.61 13.13
CA PRO A 163 -16.37 14.94 12.58
C PRO A 163 -14.88 15.31 12.65
N GLN A 164 -14.06 14.53 13.38
CA GLN A 164 -12.61 14.74 13.46
C GLN A 164 -11.82 13.94 12.43
N LEU A 165 -12.48 13.03 11.69
CA LEU A 165 -11.83 12.12 10.77
C LEU A 165 -11.18 12.90 9.62
N LYS A 166 -9.89 12.65 9.41
CA LYS A 166 -9.06 13.25 8.35
C LYS A 166 -8.66 12.24 7.29
N ILE A 167 -8.40 11.01 7.73
CA ILE A 167 -7.99 9.92 6.85
C ILE A 167 -8.79 8.67 7.20
N LEU A 168 -9.39 8.05 6.18
CA LEU A 168 -10.08 6.78 6.25
C LEU A 168 -9.50 5.81 5.21
N ASP A 169 -8.86 4.74 5.66
CA ASP A 169 -8.36 3.66 4.80
C ASP A 169 -9.04 2.33 5.17
N LEU A 170 -9.92 1.88 4.29
CA LEU A 170 -10.64 0.60 4.39
C LEU A 170 -10.28 -0.34 3.23
N SER A 171 -9.12 -0.11 2.62
CA SER A 171 -8.68 -0.81 1.42
C SER A 171 -8.49 -2.32 1.64
N PHE A 172 -8.62 -3.11 0.57
CA PHE A 172 -8.33 -4.55 0.57
C PHE A 172 -9.20 -5.35 1.56
N ASN A 173 -10.49 -5.03 1.64
CA ASN A 173 -11.46 -5.80 2.42
C ASN A 173 -12.51 -6.45 1.51
N ARG A 174 -13.60 -6.92 2.10
CA ARG A 174 -14.75 -7.53 1.42
C ARG A 174 -16.01 -6.70 1.72
N LEU A 175 -15.85 -5.39 1.91
CA LEU A 175 -16.95 -4.48 2.21
C LEU A 175 -17.88 -4.35 1.01
N GLU A 176 -19.17 -4.25 1.26
CA GLU A 176 -20.21 -4.27 0.23
C GLU A 176 -21.24 -3.15 0.44
N GLY A 177 -22.12 -2.96 -0.55
CA GLY A 177 -23.14 -1.91 -0.50
C GLY A 177 -22.60 -0.53 -0.86
N PRO A 178 -23.44 0.52 -0.71
CA PRO A 178 -23.07 1.88 -1.05
C PRO A 178 -22.13 2.51 -0.02
N ILE A 179 -21.38 3.52 -0.46
CA ILE A 179 -20.62 4.40 0.43
C ILE A 179 -21.62 5.22 1.25
N PRO A 180 -21.49 5.31 2.59
CA PRO A 180 -22.28 6.23 3.40
C PRO A 180 -22.08 7.68 2.94
N ASP A 181 -23.11 8.51 3.10
CA ASP A 181 -23.00 9.94 2.82
C ASP A 181 -22.03 10.59 3.82
N MET A 182 -20.84 10.99 3.32
CA MET A 182 -19.78 11.63 4.10
C MET A 182 -19.58 13.09 3.70
N GLU A 183 -20.55 13.73 3.04
CA GLU A 183 -20.45 15.12 2.59
C GLU A 183 -20.09 16.07 3.75
N ARG A 184 -20.69 15.87 4.92
CA ARG A 184 -20.48 16.69 6.12
C ARG A 184 -19.10 16.52 6.78
N LEU A 185 -18.29 15.54 6.37
CA LEU A 185 -16.95 15.34 6.90
C LEU A 185 -15.92 16.26 6.21
N GLU A 186 -16.00 17.56 6.48
CA GLU A 186 -15.13 18.58 5.86
C GLU A 186 -13.62 18.37 6.11
N LYS A 187 -13.28 17.67 7.20
CA LYS A 187 -11.89 17.35 7.55
C LYS A 187 -11.35 16.11 6.85
N LEU A 188 -12.21 15.25 6.30
CA LEU A 188 -11.83 13.99 5.66
C LEU A 188 -11.20 14.30 4.30
N LYS A 189 -9.87 14.43 4.26
CA LYS A 189 -9.12 14.74 3.04
C LYS A 189 -8.73 13.50 2.26
N ASN A 190 -8.60 12.34 2.92
CA ASN A 190 -8.11 11.13 2.29
C ASN A 190 -9.06 9.96 2.56
N LEU A 191 -9.61 9.39 1.50
CA LEU A 191 -10.54 8.25 1.55
C LEU A 191 -10.04 7.14 0.62
N TYR A 192 -9.63 6.01 1.19
CA TYR A 192 -9.18 4.84 0.43
C TYR A 192 -10.13 3.66 0.63
N LEU A 193 -10.81 3.28 -0.45
CA LEU A 193 -11.76 2.17 -0.50
C LEU A 193 -11.36 1.11 -1.52
N THR A 194 -10.11 1.17 -2.04
CA THR A 194 -9.66 0.28 -3.10
C THR A 194 -9.82 -1.19 -2.76
N SER A 195 -10.11 -2.02 -3.76
CA SER A 195 -10.16 -3.49 -3.61
C SER A 195 -11.16 -3.92 -2.54
N ASN A 196 -12.43 -3.59 -2.78
CA ASN A 196 -13.58 -4.02 -2.00
C ASN A 196 -14.66 -4.61 -2.94
N ARG A 197 -15.88 -4.79 -2.44
CA ARG A 197 -17.06 -5.21 -3.22
C ARG A 197 -18.14 -4.14 -3.15
N LEU A 198 -17.77 -2.87 -3.03
CA LEU A 198 -18.73 -1.77 -2.91
C LEU A 198 -19.54 -1.63 -4.20
N THR A 199 -20.82 -1.27 -4.06
CA THR A 199 -21.82 -1.23 -5.13
C THR A 199 -22.68 0.01 -5.02
N GLY A 200 -23.51 0.30 -6.03
CA GLY A 200 -24.39 1.46 -6.04
C GLY A 200 -23.75 2.66 -6.73
N PRO A 201 -24.40 3.83 -6.70
CA PRO A 201 -23.88 5.00 -7.40
C PRO A 201 -22.66 5.60 -6.69
N ILE A 202 -21.72 6.14 -7.46
CA ILE A 202 -20.80 7.17 -6.99
C ILE A 202 -21.65 8.41 -6.69
N GLN A 203 -21.53 8.93 -5.47
CA GLN A 203 -22.39 10.01 -4.97
C GLN A 203 -21.84 11.38 -5.40
N GLU A 204 -22.74 12.34 -5.61
CA GLU A 204 -22.42 13.67 -6.12
C GLU A 204 -21.38 14.41 -5.25
N TRP A 205 -21.42 14.23 -3.93
CA TRP A 205 -20.42 14.84 -3.04
C TRP A 205 -19.01 14.34 -3.30
N ILE A 206 -18.80 13.14 -3.85
CA ILE A 206 -17.46 12.64 -4.21
C ILE A 206 -16.96 13.40 -5.44
N GLU A 207 -17.84 13.60 -6.42
CA GLU A 207 -17.53 14.26 -7.69
C GLU A 207 -17.30 15.77 -7.51
N ASN A 208 -18.06 16.40 -6.62
CA ASN A 208 -18.00 17.84 -6.36
C ASN A 208 -16.86 18.28 -5.44
N ARG A 209 -16.06 17.34 -4.90
CA ARG A 209 -14.93 17.69 -4.03
C ARG A 209 -13.79 18.29 -4.85
N ASN A 210 -13.16 19.32 -4.30
CA ASN A 210 -12.01 19.96 -4.92
C ASN A 210 -10.74 19.09 -4.82
N SER A 211 -9.64 19.56 -5.42
CA SER A 211 -8.36 18.84 -5.47
C SER A 211 -7.65 18.65 -4.13
N GLU A 212 -8.16 19.20 -3.02
CA GLU A 212 -7.63 18.90 -1.68
C GLU A 212 -8.07 17.52 -1.17
N TYR A 213 -9.07 16.92 -1.81
CA TYR A 213 -9.63 15.62 -1.42
C TYR A 213 -9.12 14.53 -2.33
N VAL A 214 -8.51 13.53 -1.72
CA VAL A 214 -7.91 12.37 -2.37
C VAL A 214 -8.80 11.17 -2.10
N ILE A 215 -9.43 10.63 -3.13
CA ILE A 215 -10.40 9.56 -3.03
C ILE A 215 -9.99 8.41 -3.95
N ASP A 216 -9.84 7.22 -3.40
CA ASP A 216 -9.57 6.00 -4.16
C ASP A 216 -10.74 5.03 -4.09
N LEU A 217 -11.40 4.81 -5.22
CA LEU A 217 -12.52 3.89 -5.40
C LEU A 217 -12.15 2.70 -6.30
N SER A 218 -10.88 2.54 -6.67
CA SER A 218 -10.43 1.53 -7.62
C SER A 218 -10.78 0.11 -7.18
N TYR A 219 -10.93 -0.82 -8.13
CA TYR A 219 -11.26 -2.23 -7.86
C TYR A 219 -12.51 -2.41 -6.97
N ASN A 220 -13.64 -1.91 -7.46
CA ASN A 220 -14.97 -2.02 -6.84
C ASN A 220 -16.03 -2.29 -7.93
N ASN A 221 -17.31 -2.32 -7.54
CA ASN A 221 -18.43 -2.71 -8.40
C ASN A 221 -19.51 -1.61 -8.45
N PHE A 222 -19.13 -0.34 -8.52
CA PHE A 222 -20.07 0.79 -8.62
C PHE A 222 -20.88 0.76 -9.93
N ASN A 223 -21.96 1.53 -9.98
CA ASN A 223 -22.81 1.66 -11.15
C ASN A 223 -22.08 2.44 -12.26
N GLU A 224 -21.98 1.88 -13.46
CA GLU A 224 -21.34 2.53 -14.62
C GLU A 224 -22.01 3.89 -14.97
N SER A 225 -23.33 4.00 -14.76
CA SER A 225 -24.07 5.23 -15.05
C SER A 225 -23.60 6.42 -14.22
N SER A 226 -23.13 6.20 -12.99
CA SER A 226 -22.60 7.23 -12.09
C SER A 226 -21.11 7.51 -12.27
N VAL A 227 -20.40 6.81 -13.15
CA VAL A 227 -18.99 7.14 -13.40
C VAL A 227 -18.91 8.44 -14.20
N PRO A 228 -18.16 9.45 -13.74
CA PRO A 228 -17.93 10.69 -14.49
C PRO A 228 -17.31 10.43 -15.87
N THR A 229 -17.59 11.32 -16.84
CA THR A 229 -16.97 11.29 -18.17
C THR A 229 -15.54 11.82 -18.15
N THR A 230 -15.22 12.72 -17.23
CA THR A 230 -13.87 13.22 -16.97
C THR A 230 -13.49 12.86 -15.55
N CYS A 231 -12.28 12.35 -15.35
CA CYS A 231 -11.90 11.79 -14.06
C CYS A 231 -10.87 12.72 -13.41
N PRO A 232 -11.24 13.38 -12.29
CA PRO A 232 -10.34 14.27 -11.58
C PRO A 232 -9.06 13.55 -11.18
N GLU A 233 -7.94 14.28 -11.17
CA GLU A 233 -6.63 13.69 -10.85
C GLU A 233 -6.56 13.07 -9.44
N THR A 234 -7.40 13.54 -8.52
CA THR A 234 -7.44 13.07 -7.12
C THR A 234 -8.54 12.04 -6.85
N LEU A 235 -9.23 11.58 -7.90
CA LEU A 235 -10.26 10.54 -7.83
C LEU A 235 -9.83 9.32 -8.66
N ASN A 236 -9.34 8.28 -7.98
CA ASN A 236 -8.93 7.04 -8.64
C ASN A 236 -10.12 6.12 -8.89
N LEU A 237 -10.49 5.96 -10.17
CA LEU A 237 -11.62 5.13 -10.62
C LEU A 237 -11.19 3.88 -11.40
N PHE A 238 -9.91 3.53 -11.37
CA PHE A 238 -9.39 2.37 -12.09
C PHE A 238 -10.16 1.09 -11.72
N LYS A 239 -10.81 0.45 -12.71
CA LYS A 239 -11.63 -0.76 -12.51
C LYS A 239 -12.64 -0.63 -11.34
N SER A 240 -13.30 0.51 -11.22
CA SER A 240 -14.19 0.82 -10.08
C SER A 240 -15.65 0.41 -10.28
N TYR A 241 -16.06 -0.03 -11.47
CA TYR A 241 -17.46 -0.28 -11.80
C TYR A 241 -17.67 -1.63 -12.50
N ASN A 242 -18.88 -2.16 -12.38
CA ASN A 242 -19.26 -3.44 -12.96
C ASN A 242 -19.57 -3.27 -14.46
N SER A 243 -18.61 -3.61 -15.33
CA SER A 243 -18.80 -3.57 -16.79
C SER A 243 -19.04 -4.96 -17.35
N THR A 244 -20.10 -5.11 -18.16
CA THR A 244 -20.27 -6.30 -19.02
C THR A 244 -19.47 -6.22 -20.32
N LYS A 245 -18.96 -5.03 -20.66
CA LYS A 245 -18.10 -4.79 -21.83
C LYS A 245 -16.65 -4.68 -21.39
N LYS A 246 -15.79 -5.50 -22.01
CA LYS A 246 -14.36 -5.73 -21.72
C LYS A 246 -13.43 -4.49 -21.72
N SER A 247 -13.95 -3.28 -21.93
CA SER A 247 -13.25 -2.02 -21.67
C SER A 247 -13.43 -1.63 -20.19
N GLU A 248 -12.74 -2.31 -19.27
CA GLU A 248 -12.85 -2.13 -17.80
C GLU A 248 -12.36 -0.75 -17.27
N LEU A 249 -12.01 0.18 -18.17
CA LEU A 249 -11.37 1.45 -17.86
C LEU A 249 -12.29 2.69 -17.93
N GLY A 250 -13.58 2.49 -18.24
CA GLY A 250 -14.65 3.43 -17.89
C GLY A 250 -14.87 4.61 -18.84
N LYS A 251 -15.96 5.32 -18.57
CA LYS A 251 -16.28 6.63 -19.16
C LYS A 251 -15.12 7.63 -19.03
N CYS A 252 -14.23 7.49 -18.05
CA CYS A 252 -12.95 8.20 -17.96
C CYS A 252 -12.14 8.15 -19.27
N LEU A 253 -12.23 7.03 -20.00
CA LEU A 253 -11.55 6.79 -21.29
C LEU A 253 -12.41 7.05 -22.52
N SER A 254 -13.68 7.44 -22.38
CA SER A 254 -14.61 7.56 -23.51
C SER A 254 -14.19 8.57 -24.59
N SER A 255 -13.22 9.43 -24.29
CA SER A 255 -12.63 10.38 -25.24
C SER A 255 -11.41 9.84 -26.00
N ASN A 256 -10.96 8.62 -25.72
CA ASN A 256 -9.63 8.14 -26.12
C ASN A 256 -9.69 6.72 -26.73
N ASP A 257 -10.49 6.54 -27.79
CA ASP A 257 -10.59 5.28 -28.52
C ASP A 257 -9.23 4.80 -29.06
N CYS A 258 -9.06 3.49 -29.17
CA CYS A 258 -7.83 2.89 -29.68
C CYS A 258 -7.64 3.26 -31.17
N SER A 259 -6.58 4.02 -31.49
CA SER A 259 -6.26 4.35 -32.88
C SER A 259 -5.71 3.13 -33.65
N LYS A 260 -5.05 2.21 -32.93
CA LYS A 260 -4.43 0.99 -33.45
C LYS A 260 -4.26 -0.04 -32.33
N ASN A 261 -3.94 -1.27 -32.73
CA ASN A 261 -3.49 -2.31 -31.81
C ASN A 261 -1.98 -2.22 -31.60
N TRP A 262 -1.57 -2.25 -30.34
CA TRP A 262 -0.18 -2.23 -29.91
C TRP A 262 0.32 -3.66 -29.66
N TYR A 263 1.48 -3.98 -30.24
CA TYR A 263 2.15 -5.26 -30.05
C TYR A 263 3.31 -5.16 -29.07
N SER A 264 3.74 -3.95 -28.75
CA SER A 264 4.67 -3.70 -27.67
C SER A 264 4.42 -2.36 -27.01
N VAL A 265 4.76 -2.28 -25.72
CA VAL A 265 4.68 -1.08 -24.88
C VAL A 265 5.87 -1.12 -23.93
N HIS A 266 6.61 -0.02 -23.82
CA HIS A 266 7.80 0.07 -22.97
C HIS A 266 7.72 1.36 -22.17
N ILE A 267 7.85 1.28 -20.84
CA ILE A 267 7.58 2.38 -19.92
C ILE A 267 8.81 2.58 -19.03
N ASN A 268 9.37 3.80 -19.02
CA ASN A 268 10.40 4.20 -18.06
C ASN A 268 9.74 4.79 -16.81
N CYS A 269 9.54 3.96 -15.79
CA CYS A 269 8.69 4.30 -14.64
C CYS A 269 9.29 5.45 -13.80
N GLY A 270 8.56 6.56 -13.72
CA GLY A 270 9.01 7.77 -13.06
C GLY A 270 10.12 8.51 -13.80
N GLY A 271 10.47 8.13 -15.02
CA GLY A 271 11.59 8.66 -15.79
C GLY A 271 11.20 9.37 -17.08
N GLU A 272 12.17 10.06 -17.67
CA GLU A 272 12.06 10.64 -19.02
C GLU A 272 12.13 9.54 -20.09
N SER A 273 11.76 9.87 -21.33
CA SER A 273 11.89 8.93 -22.45
C SER A 273 13.35 8.53 -22.66
N VAL A 274 13.61 7.25 -22.88
CA VAL A 274 14.96 6.75 -23.13
C VAL A 274 14.96 5.65 -24.19
N THR A 275 15.95 5.65 -25.07
CA THR A 275 16.12 4.63 -26.09
C THR A 275 17.30 3.73 -25.76
N ILE A 276 17.04 2.43 -25.72
CA ILE A 276 18.00 1.38 -25.40
C ILE A 276 18.04 0.40 -26.57
N GLY A 277 19.15 0.40 -27.31
CA GLY A 277 19.22 -0.32 -28.59
C GLY A 277 18.16 0.22 -29.55
N ASP A 278 17.28 -0.65 -30.05
CA ASP A 278 16.17 -0.29 -30.96
C ASP A 278 14.84 -0.05 -30.21
N THR A 279 14.84 -0.09 -28.87
CA THR A 279 13.63 0.02 -28.06
C THR A 279 13.57 1.37 -27.35
N THR A 280 12.53 2.15 -27.63
CA THR A 280 12.23 3.39 -26.88
C THR A 280 11.26 3.09 -25.74
N TYR A 281 11.68 3.39 -24.52
CA TYR A 281 10.84 3.39 -23.33
C TYR A 281 10.20 4.77 -23.17
N GLU A 282 8.87 4.81 -23.20
CA GLU A 282 8.07 6.02 -23.06
C GLU A 282 8.22 6.63 -21.66
N ALA A 283 8.11 7.96 -21.61
CA ALA A 283 8.25 8.73 -20.37
C ALA A 283 7.04 8.56 -19.43
N ASP A 284 7.33 8.36 -18.15
CA ASP A 284 6.37 8.44 -17.05
C ASP A 284 6.72 9.63 -16.13
N GLU A 285 6.37 10.82 -16.61
CA GLU A 285 6.61 12.09 -15.93
C GLU A 285 5.37 12.66 -15.23
N ASP A 286 4.25 11.94 -15.28
CA ASP A 286 2.98 12.39 -14.72
C ASP A 286 3.12 12.73 -13.23
N SER A 287 2.35 13.69 -12.74
CA SER A 287 2.35 13.98 -11.31
C SER A 287 1.84 12.75 -10.55
N ALA A 288 2.58 12.31 -9.54
CA ALA A 288 2.15 11.22 -8.68
C ALA A 288 1.51 11.75 -7.40
N GLY A 289 0.68 10.93 -6.78
CA GLY A 289 -0.08 11.29 -5.60
C GLY A 289 -0.85 10.09 -5.07
N ALA A 290 -1.41 10.20 -3.87
CA ALA A 290 -1.89 9.06 -3.10
C ALA A 290 -3.12 8.33 -3.70
N ALA A 291 -3.89 8.92 -4.61
CA ALA A 291 -4.95 8.25 -5.36
C ALA A 291 -4.95 8.72 -6.83
N LYS A 292 -3.79 8.67 -7.48
CA LYS A 292 -3.63 9.18 -8.84
C LYS A 292 -4.05 8.13 -9.86
N PHE A 293 -4.88 8.54 -10.83
CA PHE A 293 -5.21 7.73 -12.00
C PHE A 293 -4.76 8.44 -13.28
N VAL A 294 -3.81 7.85 -14.00
CA VAL A 294 -3.26 8.35 -15.27
C VAL A 294 -3.82 7.49 -16.39
N TYR A 295 -4.63 8.09 -17.25
CA TYR A 295 -5.43 7.37 -18.25
C TYR A 295 -5.40 7.98 -19.66
N LEU A 296 -4.85 9.18 -19.82
CA LEU A 296 -4.88 9.94 -21.09
C LEU A 296 -3.85 9.48 -22.13
N LYS A 297 -2.91 8.62 -21.74
CA LYS A 297 -1.92 8.05 -22.67
C LYS A 297 -2.58 7.01 -23.58
N GLU A 298 -2.04 6.89 -24.79
CA GLU A 298 -2.64 6.08 -25.85
C GLU A 298 -2.46 4.58 -25.61
N SER A 299 -1.23 4.16 -25.32
CA SER A 299 -0.80 2.74 -25.24
C SER A 299 -0.80 2.17 -23.82
N TRP A 300 -0.78 3.01 -22.79
CA TRP A 300 -0.73 2.57 -21.39
C TRP A 300 -1.33 3.59 -20.41
N GLY A 301 -1.39 3.24 -19.13
CA GLY A 301 -1.72 4.15 -18.04
C GLY A 301 -1.25 3.61 -16.69
N SER A 302 -1.54 4.34 -15.62
CA SER A 302 -1.21 3.90 -14.26
C SER A 302 -2.28 4.28 -13.23
N SER A 303 -2.34 3.52 -12.14
CA SER A 303 -3.21 3.76 -11.00
C SER A 303 -2.40 3.59 -9.72
N ASN A 304 -2.27 4.66 -8.94
CA ASN A 304 -1.52 4.68 -7.70
C ASN A 304 -2.45 4.87 -6.50
N THR A 305 -2.21 4.10 -5.44
CA THR A 305 -2.99 4.12 -4.20
C THR A 305 -2.10 4.21 -2.98
N GLY A 306 -2.56 4.94 -1.98
CA GLY A 306 -2.04 5.01 -0.62
C GLY A 306 -1.23 6.26 -0.34
N ASP A 307 -1.33 6.72 0.91
CA ASP A 307 -0.56 7.83 1.45
C ASP A 307 0.44 7.38 2.53
N PHE A 308 1.51 8.14 2.68
CA PHE A 308 2.55 7.89 3.69
C PHE A 308 2.21 8.63 5.00
N TRP A 309 1.61 7.94 5.96
CA TRP A 309 1.03 8.59 7.15
C TRP A 309 2.06 9.13 8.16
N ASP A 310 3.34 8.77 8.02
CA ASP A 310 4.38 9.03 9.02
C ASP A 310 4.94 10.46 8.95
N ARG A 311 4.68 11.19 7.86
CA ARG A 311 4.94 12.63 7.69
C ARG A 311 4.23 13.17 6.45
N PRO A 312 4.02 14.50 6.34
CA PRO A 312 3.63 15.11 5.07
C PRO A 312 4.63 14.77 3.96
N ILE A 313 4.11 14.31 2.83
CA ILE A 313 4.87 13.95 1.64
C ILE A 313 4.51 14.89 0.49
N ALA A 314 5.52 15.40 -0.20
CA ALA A 314 5.32 16.14 -1.44
C ALA A 314 5.09 15.19 -2.63
N LEU A 315 4.36 15.64 -3.66
CA LEU A 315 4.00 14.82 -4.83
C LEU A 315 5.23 14.21 -5.53
N ASN A 316 6.36 14.91 -5.54
CA ASN A 316 7.61 14.44 -6.13
C ASN A 316 8.26 13.28 -5.36
N GLU A 317 7.88 13.00 -4.12
CA GLU A 317 8.47 11.90 -3.34
C GLU A 317 7.80 10.54 -3.62
N TYR A 318 6.79 10.49 -4.49
CA TYR A 318 6.31 9.27 -5.14
C TYR A 318 7.17 8.86 -6.36
N LYS A 319 8.29 9.55 -6.56
CA LYS A 319 9.35 9.24 -7.52
C LYS A 319 10.67 9.15 -6.77
N ALA A 320 11.37 8.04 -6.92
CA ALA A 320 12.74 7.89 -6.50
C ALA A 320 13.66 8.34 -7.64
N THR A 321 14.63 9.18 -7.32
CA THR A 321 15.75 9.52 -8.22
C THR A 321 17.01 8.85 -7.71
N ASN A 322 17.74 8.24 -8.61
CA ASN A 322 18.96 7.54 -8.28
C ASN A 322 20.09 8.55 -8.08
N VAL A 323 20.68 8.54 -6.88
CA VAL A 323 21.83 9.39 -6.51
C VAL A 323 23.17 8.69 -6.82
N SER A 324 23.13 7.41 -7.18
CA SER A 324 24.30 6.57 -7.51
C SER A 324 24.20 6.07 -8.95
N SER A 325 25.24 6.29 -9.76
CA SER A 325 25.22 5.80 -11.14
C SER A 325 25.39 4.28 -11.18
N ILE A 326 24.29 3.55 -11.36
CA ILE A 326 24.33 2.16 -11.80
C ILE A 326 25.09 2.16 -13.13
N LYS A 327 26.20 1.40 -13.21
CA LYS A 327 27.04 1.34 -14.41
C LYS A 327 26.76 0.04 -15.16
N GLY A 328 26.68 0.12 -16.48
CA GLY A 328 26.52 -1.05 -17.35
C GLY A 328 25.55 -0.79 -18.49
N HIS A 329 25.27 -1.82 -19.28
CA HIS A 329 24.29 -1.74 -20.35
C HIS A 329 22.88 -1.47 -19.78
N ASN A 330 22.16 -0.52 -20.37
CA ASN A 330 20.79 -0.13 -20.00
C ASN A 330 20.68 0.57 -18.64
N SER A 331 21.79 1.10 -18.12
CA SER A 331 21.86 1.84 -16.85
C SER A 331 20.84 2.98 -16.72
N GLU A 332 20.47 3.57 -17.85
CA GLU A 332 19.60 4.73 -17.99
C GLU A 332 18.18 4.44 -17.47
N LEU A 333 17.71 3.19 -17.60
CA LEU A 333 16.42 2.73 -17.07
C LEU A 333 16.37 2.68 -15.54
N TYR A 334 17.52 2.70 -14.87
CA TYR A 334 17.61 2.56 -13.42
C TYR A 334 18.01 3.87 -12.73
N THR A 335 17.86 4.99 -13.43
CA THR A 335 18.11 6.34 -12.90
C THR A 335 16.92 6.89 -12.12
N THR A 336 15.72 6.34 -12.34
CA THR A 336 14.49 6.70 -11.64
C THR A 336 13.64 5.46 -11.35
N ALA A 337 12.70 5.58 -10.43
CA ALA A 337 11.66 4.59 -10.20
C ALA A 337 10.41 5.24 -9.62
N ARG A 338 9.22 4.69 -9.89
CA ARG A 338 8.02 5.07 -9.13
C ARG A 338 7.99 4.42 -7.76
N LEU A 339 7.41 5.13 -6.80
CA LEU A 339 7.10 4.67 -5.45
C LEU A 339 5.60 4.78 -5.20
N SER A 340 5.11 3.94 -4.30
CA SER A 340 3.73 3.99 -3.79
C SER A 340 3.70 3.61 -2.32
N ALA A 341 2.77 4.16 -1.54
CA ALA A 341 2.64 3.76 -0.14
C ALA A 341 1.87 2.43 0.01
N LEU A 342 1.01 2.08 -0.96
CA LEU A 342 0.17 0.89 -0.85
C LEU A 342 0.14 0.06 -2.15
N SER A 343 -0.30 0.63 -3.26
CA SER A 343 -0.43 -0.12 -4.51
C SER A 343 -0.13 0.75 -5.72
N LEU A 344 0.59 0.20 -6.70
CA LEU A 344 0.87 0.83 -7.98
C LEU A 344 0.53 -0.14 -9.08
N THR A 345 -0.35 0.24 -9.99
CA THR A 345 -0.72 -0.54 -11.16
C THR A 345 -0.26 0.19 -12.40
N TYR A 346 0.47 -0.50 -13.28
CA TYR A 346 0.61 -0.08 -14.68
C TYR A 346 -0.24 -1.01 -15.53
N TYR A 347 -0.85 -0.44 -16.56
CA TYR A 347 -1.60 -1.24 -17.51
C TYR A 347 -1.29 -0.80 -18.93
N GLY A 348 -1.04 -1.77 -19.80
CA GLY A 348 -1.11 -1.58 -21.24
C GLY A 348 -2.56 -1.58 -21.67
N ARG A 349 -2.91 -0.77 -22.67
CA ARG A 349 -4.25 -0.70 -23.26
C ARG A 349 -4.14 -0.70 -24.78
N CYS A 350 -5.23 -1.03 -25.45
CA CYS A 350 -5.25 -1.15 -26.91
C CYS A 350 -4.21 -2.16 -27.42
N LEU A 351 -3.89 -3.17 -26.61
CA LEU A 351 -2.98 -4.26 -27.01
C LEU A 351 -3.70 -5.21 -27.96
N ALA A 352 -2.98 -5.81 -28.91
CA ALA A 352 -3.52 -6.94 -29.66
C ALA A 352 -3.81 -8.12 -28.71
N ASN A 353 -4.85 -8.90 -28.98
CA ASN A 353 -5.08 -10.13 -28.22
C ASN A 353 -4.00 -11.16 -28.54
N GLY A 354 -3.47 -11.83 -27.52
CA GLY A 354 -2.39 -12.80 -27.69
C GLY A 354 -1.54 -12.98 -26.45
N ASN A 355 -0.44 -13.71 -26.60
CA ASN A 355 0.52 -13.95 -25.53
C ASN A 355 1.60 -12.88 -25.55
N TYR A 356 1.94 -12.36 -24.38
CA TYR A 356 2.95 -11.32 -24.18
C TYR A 356 4.03 -11.82 -23.23
N THR A 357 5.28 -11.45 -23.53
CA THR A 357 6.37 -11.43 -22.56
C THR A 357 6.30 -10.11 -21.80
N VAL A 358 6.16 -10.20 -20.49
CA VAL A 358 6.21 -9.07 -19.56
C VAL A 358 7.59 -9.04 -18.92
N THR A 359 8.36 -7.99 -19.19
CA THR A 359 9.67 -7.77 -18.61
C THR A 359 9.59 -6.65 -17.58
N LEU A 360 9.94 -6.97 -16.33
CA LEU A 360 9.98 -6.02 -15.22
C LEU A 360 11.43 -5.71 -14.85
N HIS A 361 11.75 -4.42 -14.78
CA HIS A 361 13.07 -3.91 -14.43
C HIS A 361 13.05 -3.28 -13.04
N PHE A 362 13.99 -3.71 -12.21
CA PHE A 362 14.14 -3.25 -10.83
C PHE A 362 15.59 -2.87 -10.54
N ALA A 363 15.76 -1.87 -9.69
CA ALA A 363 16.99 -1.65 -8.93
C ALA A 363 16.62 -0.98 -7.60
N GLU A 364 17.20 -1.44 -6.49
CA GLU A 364 17.03 -0.75 -5.21
C GLU A 364 17.96 0.47 -5.20
N ILE A 365 17.37 1.65 -5.43
CA ILE A 365 18.06 2.94 -5.59
C ILE A 365 17.80 3.92 -4.44
N VAL A 366 16.99 3.51 -3.45
CA VAL A 366 16.61 4.32 -2.29
C VAL A 366 17.40 3.88 -1.06
N ILE A 367 17.47 2.58 -0.79
CA ILE A 367 18.26 1.98 0.30
C ILE A 367 19.74 1.96 -0.12
N ARG A 368 20.64 2.37 0.79
CA ARG A 368 22.09 2.49 0.50
C ARG A 368 22.88 1.39 1.16
N ASP A 369 23.87 0.84 0.47
CA ASP A 369 24.78 -0.17 1.04
C ASP A 369 26.02 0.50 1.61
N ASN A 370 25.82 1.28 2.68
CA ASN A 370 26.87 1.98 3.40
C ASN A 370 26.84 1.63 4.89
N ARG A 371 27.81 2.13 5.67
CA ARG A 371 27.87 1.90 7.12
C ARG A 371 26.86 2.73 7.93
N SER A 372 25.95 3.46 7.28
CA SER A 372 24.95 4.28 7.96
C SER A 372 23.64 3.52 8.20
N PHE A 373 22.78 4.13 9.01
CA PHE A 373 21.43 3.65 9.31
C PHE A 373 20.55 3.47 8.04
N GLN A 374 20.88 4.16 6.95
CA GLN A 374 20.16 4.04 5.67
C GLN A 374 20.25 2.63 5.08
N SER A 375 21.29 1.86 5.43
CA SER A 375 21.46 0.47 4.99
C SER A 375 20.55 -0.54 5.68
N LEU A 376 19.87 -0.12 6.75
CA LEU A 376 18.98 -0.96 7.54
C LEU A 376 17.54 -0.96 7.01
N GLY A 377 17.25 -0.13 6.00
CA GLY A 377 15.97 -0.13 5.32
C GLY A 377 15.62 -1.49 4.74
N LYS A 378 14.33 -1.85 4.80
CA LYS A 378 13.77 -3.04 4.18
C LYS A 378 12.60 -2.64 3.30
N ARG A 379 12.51 -3.24 2.12
CA ARG A 379 11.39 -3.06 1.19
C ARG A 379 10.91 -4.44 0.74
N MET A 380 9.61 -4.69 0.90
CA MET A 380 8.97 -5.92 0.45
C MET A 380 7.60 -5.60 -0.14
N PHE A 381 7.31 -6.15 -1.31
CA PHE A 381 6.03 -5.98 -2.00
C PHE A 381 5.69 -7.23 -2.81
N ASP A 382 4.41 -7.44 -3.07
CA ASP A 382 3.92 -8.48 -3.97
C ASP A 382 3.82 -7.93 -5.40
N VAL A 383 4.00 -8.79 -6.40
CA VAL A 383 3.82 -8.47 -7.82
C VAL A 383 2.76 -9.37 -8.42
N TYR A 384 1.75 -8.76 -9.02
CA TYR A 384 0.64 -9.41 -9.70
C TYR A 384 0.69 -9.07 -11.18
N ILE A 385 0.40 -10.05 -12.04
CA ILE A 385 0.24 -9.85 -13.49
C ILE A 385 -1.09 -10.47 -13.87
N GLN A 386 -1.98 -9.70 -14.50
CA GLN A 386 -3.36 -10.11 -14.80
C GLN A 386 -4.08 -10.69 -13.56
N GLY A 387 -3.90 -10.06 -12.40
CA GLY A 387 -4.48 -10.48 -11.12
C GLY A 387 -3.82 -11.69 -10.44
N GLU A 388 -2.92 -12.42 -11.11
CA GLU A 388 -2.22 -13.57 -10.53
C GLU A 388 -0.93 -13.13 -9.82
N ARG A 389 -0.72 -13.54 -8.57
CA ARG A 389 0.50 -13.21 -7.82
C ARG A 389 1.70 -14.00 -8.36
N LYS A 390 2.63 -13.30 -9.01
CA LYS A 390 3.87 -13.87 -9.56
C LYS A 390 5.04 -13.80 -8.59
N LEU A 391 5.11 -12.76 -7.77
CA LEU A 391 6.13 -12.60 -6.73
C LEU A 391 5.44 -12.26 -5.41
N LYS A 392 5.84 -12.95 -4.33
CA LYS A 392 5.35 -12.71 -2.97
C LYS A 392 6.51 -12.23 -2.10
N ASP A 393 6.26 -11.23 -1.26
CA ASP A 393 7.24 -10.70 -0.32
C ASP A 393 8.57 -10.38 -1.05
N PHE A 394 8.48 -9.77 -2.23
CA PHE A 394 9.62 -9.56 -3.11
C PHE A 394 10.54 -8.46 -2.58
N ASP A 395 11.82 -8.80 -2.40
CA ASP A 395 12.90 -7.90 -2.01
C ASP A 395 13.92 -7.80 -3.15
N ILE A 396 14.00 -6.60 -3.74
CA ILE A 396 14.90 -6.29 -4.86
C ILE A 396 16.36 -6.47 -4.43
N ARG A 397 16.74 -5.94 -3.25
CA ARG A 397 18.13 -5.95 -2.77
C ARG A 397 18.62 -7.37 -2.57
N THR A 398 17.84 -8.20 -1.89
CA THR A 398 18.21 -9.59 -1.63
C THR A 398 18.31 -10.37 -2.95
N THR A 399 17.36 -10.16 -3.87
CA THR A 399 17.32 -10.87 -5.15
C THR A 399 18.45 -10.47 -6.10
N ALA A 400 18.79 -9.17 -6.15
CA ALA A 400 19.87 -8.65 -6.98
C ALA A 400 21.26 -8.88 -6.35
N GLY A 401 21.32 -9.34 -5.10
CA GLY A 401 22.56 -9.53 -4.34
C GLY A 401 23.21 -8.21 -3.92
N GLY A 402 22.42 -7.16 -3.66
CA GLY A 402 22.88 -5.83 -3.26
C GLY A 402 21.94 -4.71 -3.70
N VAL A 403 22.23 -3.48 -3.27
CA VAL A 403 21.60 -2.26 -3.79
C VAL A 403 22.32 -1.82 -5.07
N ASP A 404 21.76 -0.86 -5.82
CA ASP A 404 22.37 -0.28 -7.02
C ASP A 404 22.78 -1.33 -8.07
N LYS A 405 22.01 -2.43 -8.15
CA LYS A 405 22.18 -3.51 -9.12
C LYS A 405 20.91 -3.66 -9.93
N ALA A 406 21.07 -3.68 -11.25
CA ALA A 406 20.00 -3.97 -12.18
C ALA A 406 19.51 -5.42 -12.01
N LEU A 407 18.19 -5.58 -11.95
CA LEU A 407 17.52 -6.87 -11.86
C LEU A 407 16.35 -6.89 -12.84
N THR A 408 16.31 -7.92 -13.69
CA THR A 408 15.23 -8.12 -14.66
C THR A 408 14.50 -9.42 -14.37
N ARG A 409 13.17 -9.39 -14.43
CA ARG A 409 12.30 -10.57 -14.33
C ARG A 409 11.38 -10.63 -15.54
N LYS A 410 11.28 -11.80 -16.16
CA LYS A 410 10.40 -12.05 -17.31
C LYS A 410 9.27 -13.00 -16.92
N PHE A 411 8.07 -12.70 -17.39
CA PHE A 411 6.87 -13.48 -17.17
C PHE A 411 6.07 -13.58 -18.47
N ASN A 412 5.25 -14.61 -18.59
CA ASN A 412 4.28 -14.71 -19.68
C ASN A 412 2.90 -14.29 -19.18
N ALA A 413 2.15 -13.58 -20.01
CA ALA A 413 0.77 -13.20 -19.76
C ALA A 413 -0.06 -13.28 -21.05
N SER A 414 -1.35 -13.57 -20.94
CA SER A 414 -2.28 -13.51 -22.06
C SER A 414 -3.13 -12.23 -21.97
N VAL A 415 -3.41 -11.67 -23.15
CA VAL A 415 -4.28 -10.50 -23.35
C VAL A 415 -5.50 -10.96 -24.14
N GLU A 416 -6.69 -10.74 -23.58
CA GLU A 416 -7.97 -11.17 -24.17
C GLU A 416 -8.95 -10.02 -24.43
N ASP A 417 -8.68 -8.87 -23.85
CA ASP A 417 -9.50 -7.66 -23.83
C ASP A 417 -8.71 -6.40 -24.20
N GLY A 418 -7.52 -6.58 -24.77
CA GLY A 418 -6.60 -5.50 -25.11
C GLY A 418 -5.98 -4.78 -23.90
N ILE A 419 -6.13 -5.33 -22.68
CA ILE A 419 -5.52 -4.79 -21.46
C ILE A 419 -4.52 -5.81 -20.88
N LEU A 420 -3.36 -5.31 -20.44
CA LEU A 420 -2.39 -6.09 -19.67
C LEU A 420 -2.03 -5.31 -18.41
N GLU A 421 -2.36 -5.86 -17.25
CA GLU A 421 -2.17 -5.24 -15.95
C GLU A 421 -0.95 -5.84 -15.22
N VAL A 422 -0.09 -4.96 -14.67
CA VAL A 422 0.94 -5.30 -13.69
C VAL A 422 0.71 -4.46 -12.44
N ARG A 423 0.47 -5.12 -11.31
CA ARG A 423 0.22 -4.47 -10.02
C ARG A 423 1.30 -4.82 -9.01
N PHE A 424 1.84 -3.81 -8.37
CA PHE A 424 2.81 -3.88 -7.28
C PHE A 424 2.12 -3.46 -5.99
N GLN A 425 2.14 -4.31 -4.96
CA GLN A 425 1.40 -4.05 -3.72
C GLN A 425 2.31 -4.18 -2.51
N TYR A 426 2.33 -3.16 -1.65
CA TYR A 426 3.10 -3.17 -0.43
C TYR A 426 2.70 -4.35 0.48
N ALA A 427 3.68 -5.16 0.90
CA ALA A 427 3.43 -6.34 1.72
C ALA A 427 3.23 -6.01 3.22
N GLY A 428 3.33 -4.73 3.61
CA GLY A 428 3.25 -4.30 5.01
C GLY A 428 4.52 -4.57 5.85
N LYS A 429 5.52 -5.25 5.28
CA LYS A 429 6.73 -5.73 5.99
C LYS A 429 7.98 -4.86 5.78
N GLY A 430 7.86 -3.74 5.07
CA GLY A 430 8.97 -2.80 4.85
C GLY A 430 9.13 -1.83 6.01
N THR A 431 10.34 -1.30 6.21
CA THR A 431 10.59 -0.31 7.26
C THR A 431 9.92 1.02 6.88
N THR A 432 9.14 1.60 7.78
CA THR A 432 8.46 2.89 7.52
C THR A 432 9.32 4.10 7.86
N ALA A 433 10.29 3.94 8.79
CA ALA A 433 11.11 5.03 9.31
C ALA A 433 12.44 5.24 8.55
N VAL A 434 12.93 4.23 7.85
CA VAL A 434 14.26 4.21 7.22
C VAL A 434 14.22 3.70 5.77
N PRO A 435 15.11 4.19 4.88
CA PRO A 435 16.17 5.18 5.12
C PRO A 435 15.67 6.60 5.36
N ARG A 436 14.42 6.88 4.96
CA ARG A 436 13.67 8.11 5.29
C ARG A 436 12.24 7.72 5.61
N ARG A 437 11.59 8.44 6.53
CA ARG A 437 10.16 8.26 6.78
C ARG A 437 9.34 8.41 5.50
N GLY A 438 8.43 7.47 5.25
CA GLY A 438 7.59 7.46 4.05
C GLY A 438 8.33 7.06 2.77
N SER A 439 9.25 6.09 2.85
CA SER A 439 9.95 5.53 1.67
C SER A 439 9.68 4.04 1.46
N TYR A 440 8.66 3.48 2.13
CA TYR A 440 8.25 2.08 2.00
C TYR A 440 7.43 1.83 0.72
N GLY A 441 6.95 0.60 0.55
CA GLY A 441 6.09 0.21 -0.57
C GLY A 441 6.83 -0.25 -1.84
N PRO A 442 6.13 -0.48 -2.95
CA PRO A 442 6.74 -0.98 -4.17
C PRO A 442 7.67 0.04 -4.84
N LEU A 443 8.63 -0.49 -5.59
CA LEU A 443 9.56 0.27 -6.42
C LEU A 443 9.72 -0.46 -7.76
N VAL A 444 9.54 0.26 -8.87
CA VAL A 444 9.72 -0.28 -10.23
C VAL A 444 10.42 0.74 -11.12
N SER A 445 11.42 0.30 -11.87
CA SER A 445 12.26 1.17 -12.71
C SER A 445 11.75 1.25 -14.15
N ALA A 446 11.39 0.11 -14.74
CA ALA A 446 10.81 0.08 -16.08
C ALA A 446 9.96 -1.18 -16.30
N ILE A 447 9.05 -1.10 -17.26
CA ILE A 447 8.16 -2.21 -17.65
C ILE A 447 8.19 -2.33 -19.17
N SER A 448 8.14 -3.54 -19.68
CA SER A 448 7.98 -3.82 -21.09
C SER A 448 6.97 -4.95 -21.30
N PHE A 449 6.06 -4.73 -22.24
CA PHE A 449 5.14 -5.72 -22.78
C PHE A 449 5.53 -5.95 -24.23
N GLU A 450 5.79 -7.19 -24.61
CA GLU A 450 6.15 -7.56 -25.99
C GLU A 450 5.29 -8.75 -26.41
N ALA A 451 4.54 -8.63 -27.49
CA ALA A 451 3.81 -9.75 -28.07
C ALA A 451 4.81 -10.86 -28.41
N SER A 452 4.55 -12.05 -27.91
CA SER A 452 5.34 -13.23 -28.26
C SER A 452 5.16 -13.47 -29.75
N ASN A 453 6.23 -13.74 -30.50
CA ASN A 453 6.15 -14.08 -31.92
C ASN A 453 5.32 -15.35 -32.12
N THR A 454 4.00 -15.22 -32.20
CA THR A 454 3.17 -16.12 -32.98
C THR A 454 3.45 -15.76 -34.43
N THR A 455 4.07 -16.68 -35.16
CA THR A 455 4.03 -16.72 -36.62
C THR A 455 2.62 -16.30 -37.07
N ILE A 456 2.51 -15.08 -37.60
CA ILE A 456 1.29 -14.60 -38.24
C ILE A 456 1.10 -15.53 -39.43
N THR A 457 0.25 -16.53 -39.25
CA THR A 457 -0.17 -17.37 -40.37
C THR A 457 -1.14 -16.51 -41.15
N LEU A 458 -0.61 -15.77 -42.12
CA LEU A 458 -1.40 -15.01 -43.09
C LEU A 458 -2.23 -16.03 -43.89
N TRP A 459 -3.47 -16.25 -43.48
CA TRP A 459 -4.46 -16.88 -44.34
C TRP A 459 -4.87 -15.83 -45.37
N PHE A 460 -4.15 -15.79 -46.50
CA PHE A 460 -4.66 -15.19 -47.71
C PHE A 460 -5.78 -16.10 -48.24
N THR A 461 -7.04 -15.69 -48.05
CA THR A 461 -8.14 -16.21 -48.87
C THR A 461 -8.04 -15.55 -50.25
N TYR A 462 -7.68 -16.35 -51.26
CA TYR A 462 -7.76 -16.00 -52.68
C TYR A 462 -9.21 -16.00 -53.18
#